data_AF-A0A1H0UT82-F1
#
_entry.id   AF-A0A1H0UT82-F1
#
_cell.length_a   1.000
_cell.length_b   1.000
_cell.length_c   1.000
_cell.angle_alpha   90.00
_cell.angle_beta   90.00
_cell.angle_gamma   90.00
#
_symmetry.space_group_name_H-M   'P 1'
#
loop_
_entity.id
_entity.type
_entity.pdbx_description
1 polymer ?
#
loop_
_entity_poly.entity_id
_entity_poly.type
_entity_poly.pdbx_seq_one_letter_code
_entity_poly.pdbx_strand_id
1 'polypeptide(L)'
;MTQLPAINPELDLVLERVVDVPRELVWKAWTTPEHIVKWFTPKPWQTTDCEIDLRPGGVFRTTMLSPEGQSFPNIGCYLEVVHNEKLVWTDALLPGYRPSEKPFFTAYLTLEPEGSGTRYRAIAIHRDSASKKQHEEMGFHDGWGTVLDQLVAYIKSEM
;
A
#
# COMPACT_ATOMS: atom_id res chain seq x y z
N MET A 1 -16.31 -4.39 -12.64
CA MET A 1 -15.20 -5.28 -12.26
C MET A 1 -13.91 -4.57 -12.63
N THR A 2 -13.07 -4.29 -11.64
CA THR A 2 -11.76 -3.69 -11.86
C THR A 2 -10.88 -4.66 -12.66
N GLN A 3 -10.38 -4.22 -13.81
CA GLN A 3 -9.44 -5.02 -14.60
C GLN A 3 -8.08 -5.05 -13.88
N LEU A 4 -7.51 -6.24 -13.71
CA LEU A 4 -6.15 -6.38 -13.19
C LEU A 4 -5.11 -6.09 -14.28
N PRO A 5 -3.96 -5.49 -13.92
CA PRO A 5 -2.85 -5.43 -14.85
C PRO A 5 -2.37 -6.85 -15.18
N ALA A 6 -1.78 -7.02 -16.36
CA ALA A 6 -1.08 -8.26 -16.70
C ALA A 6 0.14 -8.38 -15.79
N ILE A 7 0.19 -9.45 -14.98
CA ILE A 7 1.29 -9.69 -14.04
C ILE A 7 2.53 -10.13 -14.81
N ASN A 8 3.64 -9.47 -14.55
CA ASN A 8 4.96 -9.89 -14.99
C ASN A 8 5.72 -10.53 -13.81
N PRO A 9 5.90 -11.86 -13.75
CA PRO A 9 6.56 -12.53 -12.61
C PRO A 9 8.05 -12.17 -12.43
N GLU A 10 8.69 -11.60 -13.46
CA GLU A 10 10.07 -11.12 -13.38
C GLU A 10 10.17 -9.74 -12.71
N LEU A 11 9.08 -8.97 -12.70
CA LEU A 11 9.05 -7.57 -12.26
C LEU A 11 8.06 -7.30 -11.12
N ASP A 12 7.10 -8.18 -10.89
CA ASP A 12 5.98 -7.93 -9.98
C ASP A 12 6.04 -8.86 -8.77
N LEU A 13 5.65 -8.32 -7.63
CA LEU A 13 5.38 -9.09 -6.42
C LEU A 13 3.88 -9.00 -6.10
N VAL A 14 3.25 -10.12 -5.79
CA VAL A 14 1.80 -10.22 -5.61
C VAL A 14 1.47 -10.79 -4.23
N LEU A 15 0.53 -10.15 -3.54
CA LEU A 15 -0.14 -10.67 -2.35
C LEU A 15 -1.65 -10.71 -2.62
N GLU A 16 -2.26 -11.88 -2.51
CA GLU A 16 -3.72 -12.04 -2.57
C GLU A 16 -4.21 -12.86 -1.38
N ARG A 17 -5.16 -12.31 -0.61
CA ARG A 17 -5.81 -12.99 0.52
C ARG A 17 -7.26 -12.57 0.64
N VAL A 18 -8.11 -13.50 1.06
CA VAL A 18 -9.45 -13.15 1.56
C VAL A 18 -9.32 -12.81 3.05
N VAL A 19 -9.83 -11.64 3.44
CA VAL A 19 -9.84 -11.16 4.82
C VAL A 19 -11.26 -11.02 5.32
N ASP A 20 -11.50 -11.41 6.57
CA ASP A 20 -12.81 -11.40 7.23
C ASP A 20 -13.12 -10.02 7.84
N VAL A 21 -13.11 -8.99 6.99
CA VAL A 21 -13.52 -7.62 7.30
C VAL A 21 -14.22 -6.99 6.08
N PRO A 22 -15.24 -6.12 6.27
CA PRO A 22 -15.91 -5.43 5.16
C PRO A 22 -14.96 -4.53 4.36
N ARG A 23 -15.14 -4.48 3.04
CA ARG A 23 -14.26 -3.72 2.13
C ARG A 23 -14.30 -2.23 2.41
N GLU A 24 -15.43 -1.72 2.91
CA GLU A 24 -15.63 -0.31 3.25
C GLU A 24 -14.71 0.10 4.41
N LEU A 25 -14.47 -0.81 5.36
CA LEU A 25 -13.54 -0.57 6.46
C LEU A 25 -12.09 -0.67 5.98
N VAL A 26 -11.78 -1.63 5.10
CA VAL A 26 -10.46 -1.72 4.46
C VAL A 26 -10.15 -0.45 3.67
N TRP A 27 -11.09 0.04 2.88
CA TRP A 27 -10.98 1.29 2.14
C TRP A 27 -10.75 2.48 3.07
N LYS A 28 -11.59 2.63 4.09
CA LYS A 28 -11.45 3.71 5.07
C LYS A 28 -10.08 3.67 5.77
N ALA A 29 -9.59 2.49 6.13
CA ALA A 29 -8.28 2.34 6.77
C ALA A 29 -7.10 2.71 5.85
N TRP A 30 -7.25 2.52 4.53
CA TRP A 30 -6.25 2.89 3.51
C TRP A 30 -6.28 4.37 3.10
N THR A 31 -7.41 5.05 3.28
CA THR A 31 -7.64 6.37 2.68
C THR A 31 -7.77 7.51 3.68
N THR A 32 -7.67 7.20 4.96
CA THR A 32 -7.75 8.16 6.07
C THR A 32 -6.41 8.18 6.82
N PRO A 33 -5.70 9.33 6.88
CA PRO A 33 -4.38 9.43 7.52
C PRO A 33 -4.32 8.89 8.95
N GLU A 34 -5.36 9.16 9.75
CA GLU A 34 -5.46 8.76 11.15
C GLU A 34 -5.49 7.23 11.33
N HIS A 35 -5.93 6.49 10.30
CA HIS A 35 -5.95 5.04 10.29
C HIS A 35 -4.64 4.46 9.76
N ILE A 36 -4.06 5.02 8.70
CA ILE A 36 -2.79 4.56 8.12
C ILE A 36 -1.68 4.45 9.16
N VAL A 37 -1.57 5.47 10.02
CA VAL A 37 -0.51 5.52 11.06
C VAL A 37 -0.59 4.38 12.09
N LYS A 38 -1.67 3.61 12.12
CA LYS A 38 -1.90 2.52 13.09
C LYS A 38 -1.35 1.17 12.67
N TRP A 39 -1.17 0.92 11.37
CA TRP A 39 -0.93 -0.43 10.86
C TRP A 39 -0.01 -0.53 9.63
N PHE A 40 0.24 0.56 8.91
CA PHE A 40 0.85 0.54 7.57
C PHE A 40 2.30 0.05 7.52
N THR A 41 3.01 0.10 8.65
CA THR A 41 4.38 -0.39 8.77
C THR A 41 4.47 -1.56 9.75
N PRO A 42 5.22 -2.63 9.43
CA PRO A 42 5.36 -3.76 10.31
C PRO A 42 6.16 -3.37 11.56
N LYS A 43 5.69 -3.76 12.75
CA LYS A 43 6.47 -3.61 13.99
C LYS A 43 7.82 -4.34 13.86
N PRO A 44 8.92 -3.82 14.46
CA PRO A 44 8.98 -2.69 15.39
C PRO A 44 9.06 -1.29 14.73
N TRP A 45 9.00 -1.20 13.39
CA TRP A 45 8.88 0.09 12.70
C TRP A 45 7.50 0.71 12.93
N GLN A 46 7.43 2.03 12.80
CA GLN A 46 6.19 2.78 13.01
C GLN A 46 5.94 3.77 11.86
N THR A 47 4.68 4.04 11.57
CA THR A 47 4.28 5.16 10.72
C THR A 47 3.95 6.31 11.65
N THR A 48 4.75 7.37 11.65
CA THR A 48 4.60 8.49 12.59
C THR A 48 3.79 9.64 12.03
N ASP A 49 3.68 9.72 10.71
CA ASP A 49 2.98 10.79 10.01
C ASP A 49 2.44 10.30 8.68
N CYS A 50 1.30 10.86 8.25
CA CYS A 50 0.64 10.52 7.00
C CYS A 50 -0.09 11.73 6.43
N GLU A 51 0.03 11.94 5.12
CA GLU A 51 -0.69 12.96 4.37
C GLU A 51 -1.26 12.35 3.10
N ILE A 52 -2.56 12.57 2.87
CA ILE A 52 -3.31 12.01 1.75
C ILE A 52 -4.11 13.13 1.08
N ASP A 53 -3.92 13.29 -0.23
CA ASP A 53 -4.84 14.00 -1.13
C ASP A 53 -5.41 12.96 -2.09
N LEU A 54 -6.59 12.41 -1.75
CA LEU A 54 -7.13 11.19 -2.35
C LEU A 54 -7.76 11.42 -3.73
N ARG A 55 -6.94 11.75 -4.71
CA ARG A 55 -7.30 11.92 -6.12
C ARG A 55 -6.09 11.65 -7.01
N PRO A 56 -6.26 11.29 -8.29
CA PRO A 56 -5.14 11.22 -9.23
C PRO A 56 -4.32 12.52 -9.23
N GLY A 57 -3.00 12.38 -9.13
CA GLY A 57 -2.06 13.49 -9.01
C GLY A 57 -1.87 14.02 -7.59
N GLY A 58 -2.68 13.56 -6.64
CA GLY A 58 -2.61 13.92 -5.22
C GLY A 58 -1.51 13.16 -4.48
N VAL A 59 -1.09 13.72 -3.35
CA VAL A 59 0.00 13.18 -2.52
C VAL A 59 -0.46 11.93 -1.76
N PHE A 60 0.42 10.94 -1.69
CA PHE A 60 0.42 9.96 -0.60
C PHE A 60 1.81 9.99 0.04
N ARG A 61 1.89 10.54 1.25
CA ARG A 61 3.15 10.66 2.00
C ARG A 61 3.02 9.96 3.33
N THR A 62 4.02 9.17 3.69
CA THR A 62 4.15 8.57 5.01
C THR A 62 5.55 8.81 5.55
N THR A 63 5.69 8.91 6.86
CA THR A 63 7.00 8.91 7.52
C THR A 63 7.14 7.66 8.35
N MET A 64 8.13 6.85 8.02
CA MET A 64 8.47 5.63 8.76
C MET A 64 9.54 5.94 9.78
N LEU A 65 9.39 5.44 11.01
CA LEU A 65 10.37 5.52 12.08
C LEU A 65 10.96 4.14 12.33
N SER A 66 12.29 4.05 12.28
CA SER A 66 13.00 2.81 12.62
C SER A 66 13.06 2.60 14.14
N PRO A 67 13.35 1.37 14.60
CA PRO A 67 13.56 1.09 16.02
C PRO A 67 14.70 1.89 16.65
N GLU A 68 15.66 2.33 15.85
CA GLU A 68 16.80 3.16 16.24
C GLU A 68 16.46 4.67 16.29
N GLY A 69 15.21 5.03 15.98
CA GLY A 69 14.72 6.42 16.01
C GLY A 69 15.01 7.22 14.73
N GLN A 70 15.43 6.58 13.64
CA GLN A 70 15.67 7.25 12.37
C GLN A 70 14.36 7.42 11.57
N SER A 71 14.16 8.61 10.99
CA SER A 71 12.95 8.92 10.21
C SER A 71 13.20 8.85 8.71
N PHE A 72 12.29 8.18 8.01
CA PHE A 72 12.35 7.92 6.57
C PHE A 72 11.05 8.42 5.92
N PRO A 73 11.04 9.64 5.36
CA PRO A 73 9.89 10.14 4.62
C PRO A 73 9.81 9.46 3.26
N ASN A 74 8.64 8.89 2.96
CA ASN A 74 8.28 8.36 1.66
C ASN A 74 7.20 9.24 1.06
N ILE A 75 7.41 9.72 -0.16
CA ILE A 75 6.45 10.55 -0.87
C ILE A 75 6.14 9.91 -2.23
N GLY A 76 4.85 9.84 -2.53
CA GLY A 76 4.36 9.35 -3.80
C GLY A 76 3.15 10.13 -4.29
N CYS A 77 2.61 9.63 -5.39
CA CYS A 77 1.49 10.21 -6.11
C CYS A 77 0.43 9.14 -6.37
N TYR A 78 -0.82 9.44 -6.09
CA TYR A 78 -1.94 8.62 -6.55
C TYR A 78 -2.06 8.71 -8.08
N LEU A 79 -2.28 7.56 -8.71
CA LEU A 79 -2.51 7.42 -10.15
C LEU A 79 -3.98 7.15 -10.45
N GLU A 80 -4.64 6.32 -9.63
CA GLU A 80 -6.03 5.97 -9.79
C GLU A 80 -6.69 5.72 -8.43
N VAL A 81 -7.91 6.22 -8.26
CA VAL A 81 -8.72 6.08 -7.05
C VAL A 81 -10.14 5.71 -7.47
N VAL A 82 -10.56 4.49 -7.18
CA VAL A 82 -11.94 4.02 -7.41
C VAL A 82 -12.52 3.61 -6.06
N HIS A 83 -13.50 4.39 -5.59
CA HIS A 83 -14.05 4.26 -4.24
C HIS A 83 -14.45 2.81 -3.88
N ASN A 84 -13.94 2.30 -2.75
CA ASN A 84 -14.13 0.94 -2.24
C ASN A 84 -13.68 -0.20 -3.17
N GLU A 85 -12.93 0.07 -4.23
CA GLU A 85 -12.58 -0.93 -5.24
C GLU A 85 -11.09 -0.96 -5.59
N LYS A 86 -10.45 0.21 -5.73
CA LYS A 86 -9.07 0.28 -6.22
C LYS A 86 -8.32 1.53 -5.77
N LEU A 87 -7.05 1.32 -5.40
CA LEU A 87 -6.07 2.38 -5.19
C LEU A 87 -4.80 2.04 -5.97
N VAL A 88 -4.32 2.98 -6.76
CA VAL A 88 -3.02 2.89 -7.45
C VAL A 88 -2.21 4.11 -7.08
N TRP A 89 -1.00 3.90 -6.59
CA TRP A 89 -0.05 4.97 -6.28
C TRP A 89 1.38 4.53 -6.61
N THR A 90 2.27 5.50 -6.73
CA THR A 90 3.66 5.25 -7.10
C THR A 90 4.58 6.24 -6.41
N ASP A 91 5.82 5.83 -6.16
CA ASP A 91 6.90 6.75 -5.79
C ASP A 91 7.71 7.21 -7.02
N ALA A 92 7.36 6.74 -8.22
CA ALA A 92 7.95 7.20 -9.48
C ALA A 92 7.49 8.59 -9.89
N LEU A 93 6.39 9.04 -9.31
CA LEU A 93 5.87 10.39 -9.44
C LEU A 93 5.68 10.99 -8.06
N LEU A 94 6.07 12.26 -7.94
CA LEU A 94 5.70 13.18 -6.86
C LEU A 94 4.35 13.85 -7.19
N PRO A 95 3.74 14.55 -6.21
CA PRO A 95 2.46 15.23 -6.42
C PRO A 95 2.45 16.14 -7.66
N GLY A 96 1.33 16.16 -8.37
CA GLY A 96 1.21 16.84 -9.66
C GLY A 96 1.94 16.13 -10.81
N TYR A 97 2.15 14.81 -10.69
CA TYR A 97 2.79 13.96 -11.70
C TYR A 97 4.23 14.37 -12.04
N ARG A 98 4.96 14.95 -11.08
CA ARG A 98 6.36 15.33 -11.27
C ARG A 98 7.24 14.08 -11.20
N PRO A 99 8.15 13.82 -12.14
CA PRO A 99 9.05 12.67 -12.05
C PRO A 99 9.88 12.70 -10.76
N SER A 100 10.00 11.56 -10.08
CA SER A 100 10.93 11.40 -8.96
C SER A 100 12.31 10.96 -9.46
N GLU A 101 13.34 11.19 -8.64
CA GLU A 101 14.73 10.85 -9.01
C GLU A 101 15.03 9.35 -8.86
N LYS A 102 14.42 8.70 -7.87
CA LYS A 102 14.74 7.33 -7.44
C LYS A 102 13.47 6.51 -7.20
N PRO A 103 12.72 6.17 -8.27
CA PRO A 103 11.53 5.32 -8.17
C PRO A 103 11.88 3.93 -7.64
N PHE A 104 11.08 3.41 -6.72
CA PHE A 104 11.16 2.04 -6.26
C PHE A 104 10.08 1.17 -6.89
N PHE A 105 8.80 1.57 -6.81
CA PHE A 105 7.69 0.76 -7.31
C PHE A 105 6.38 1.53 -7.53
N THR A 106 5.46 0.87 -8.24
CA THR A 106 4.03 1.25 -8.28
C THR A 106 3.21 0.20 -7.52
N ALA A 107 2.36 0.64 -6.61
CA ALA A 107 1.41 -0.22 -5.93
C ALA A 107 0.07 -0.24 -6.67
N TYR A 108 -0.48 -1.43 -6.90
CA TYR A 108 -1.82 -1.64 -7.43
C TYR A 108 -2.63 -2.46 -6.42
N LEU A 109 -3.57 -1.81 -5.73
CA LEU A 109 -4.41 -2.42 -4.72
C LEU A 109 -5.85 -2.55 -5.22
N THR A 110 -6.43 -3.74 -5.13
CA THR A 110 -7.87 -3.97 -5.38
C THR A 110 -8.57 -4.60 -4.20
N LEU A 111 -9.81 -4.19 -3.99
CA LEU A 111 -10.73 -4.68 -2.97
C LEU A 111 -12.00 -5.18 -3.66
N GLU A 112 -12.27 -6.48 -3.54
CA GLU A 112 -13.47 -7.11 -4.10
C GLU A 112 -14.29 -7.72 -2.96
N PRO A 113 -15.63 -7.65 -3.00
CA PRO A 113 -16.46 -8.31 -1.99
C PRO A 113 -16.32 -9.84 -2.10
N GLU A 114 -16.14 -10.53 -0.97
CA GLU A 114 -16.08 -11.98 -0.89
C GLU A 114 -16.88 -12.47 0.32
N GLY A 115 -18.15 -12.82 0.10
CA GLY A 115 -19.07 -13.12 1.20
C GLY A 115 -19.27 -11.92 2.12
N SER A 116 -19.02 -12.10 3.43
CA SER A 116 -18.98 -11.01 4.41
C SER A 116 -17.62 -10.29 4.50
N GLY A 117 -16.61 -10.82 3.81
CA GLY A 117 -15.24 -10.33 3.83
C GLY A 117 -14.84 -9.60 2.55
N THR A 118 -13.53 -9.45 2.38
CA THR A 118 -12.91 -8.76 1.25
C THR A 118 -11.82 -9.62 0.65
N ARG A 119 -11.86 -9.85 -0.66
CA ARG A 119 -10.69 -10.30 -1.41
C ARG A 119 -9.77 -9.10 -1.61
N TYR A 120 -8.66 -9.11 -0.88
CA TYR A 120 -7.61 -8.11 -0.90
C TYR A 120 -6.51 -8.59 -1.85
N ARG A 121 -6.14 -7.77 -2.83
CA ARG A 121 -5.01 -8.04 -3.72
C ARG A 121 -4.14 -6.82 -3.87
N ALA A 122 -2.85 -6.98 -3.57
CA ALA A 122 -1.82 -5.98 -3.74
C ALA A 122 -0.76 -6.48 -4.71
N ILE A 123 -0.36 -5.62 -5.64
CA ILE A 123 0.72 -5.87 -6.59
C ILE A 123 1.72 -4.74 -6.47
N ALA A 124 2.99 -5.06 -6.22
CA ALA A 124 4.09 -4.12 -6.37
C ALA A 124 4.77 -4.34 -7.71
N ILE A 125 4.71 -3.34 -8.58
CA ILE A 125 5.23 -3.34 -9.94
C ILE A 125 6.58 -2.62 -9.93
N HIS A 126 7.64 -3.31 -10.36
CA HIS A 126 9.01 -2.78 -10.36
C HIS A 126 9.51 -2.49 -11.77
N ARG A 127 10.47 -1.56 -11.86
CA ARG A 127 11.08 -1.17 -13.15
C ARG A 127 11.95 -2.27 -13.77
N ASP A 128 12.59 -3.09 -12.93
CA ASP A 128 13.57 -4.10 -13.32
C ASP A 128 13.61 -5.23 -12.28
N SER A 129 14.19 -6.37 -12.66
CA SER A 129 14.29 -7.56 -11.81
C SER A 129 15.18 -7.35 -10.59
N ALA A 130 16.16 -6.44 -10.67
CA ALA A 130 17.03 -6.09 -9.55
C ALA A 130 16.24 -5.39 -8.44
N SER A 131 15.33 -4.48 -8.79
CA SER A 131 14.45 -3.77 -7.86
C SER A 131 13.43 -4.69 -7.23
N LYS A 132 12.83 -5.59 -8.04
CA LYS A 132 11.93 -6.63 -7.53
C LYS A 132 12.65 -7.51 -6.51
N LYS A 133 13.85 -7.99 -6.84
CA LYS A 133 14.68 -8.81 -5.95
C LYS A 133 15.05 -8.05 -4.68
N GLN A 134 15.44 -6.77 -4.79
CA GLN A 134 15.72 -5.94 -3.63
C GLN A 134 14.50 -5.81 -2.71
N HIS A 135 13.30 -5.58 -3.26
CA HIS A 135 12.07 -5.48 -2.46
C HIS A 135 11.72 -6.81 -1.78
N GLU A 136 11.91 -7.92 -2.48
CA GLU A 136 11.74 -9.26 -1.93
C GLU A 136 12.71 -9.52 -0.77
N GLU A 137 13.99 -9.18 -0.92
CA GLU A 137 15.04 -9.29 0.11
C GLU A 137 14.82 -8.36 1.31
N MET A 138 14.22 -7.18 1.08
CA MET A 138 13.74 -6.29 2.14
C MET A 138 12.52 -6.86 2.89
N GLY A 139 12.00 -8.01 2.44
CA GLY A 139 10.94 -8.75 3.11
C GLY A 139 9.55 -8.38 2.62
N PHE A 140 9.32 -8.12 1.32
CA PHE A 140 7.99 -7.80 0.78
C PHE A 140 6.89 -8.76 1.26
N HIS A 141 7.10 -10.07 1.16
CA HIS A 141 6.05 -11.05 1.46
C HIS A 141 5.72 -11.10 2.95
N ASP A 142 6.74 -11.16 3.79
CA ASP A 142 6.58 -11.14 5.25
C ASP A 142 6.08 -9.78 5.73
N GLY A 143 6.59 -8.70 5.14
CA GLY A 143 6.28 -7.31 5.44
C GLY A 143 4.85 -6.95 5.06
N TRP A 144 4.45 -7.08 3.78
CA TRP A 144 3.09 -6.76 3.35
C TRP A 144 2.07 -7.74 3.95
N GLY A 145 2.42 -9.02 4.07
CA GLY A 145 1.60 -10.00 4.78
C GLY A 145 1.33 -9.58 6.24
N THR A 146 2.38 -9.21 6.97
CA THR A 146 2.28 -8.70 8.35
C THR A 146 1.45 -7.42 8.41
N VAL A 147 1.68 -6.49 7.48
CA VAL A 147 0.92 -5.23 7.39
C VAL A 147 -0.57 -5.49 7.16
N LEU A 148 -0.93 -6.48 6.32
CA LEU A 148 -2.31 -6.88 6.13
C LEU A 148 -2.92 -7.52 7.38
N ASP A 149 -2.16 -8.35 8.11
CA ASP A 149 -2.63 -8.91 9.37
C ASP A 149 -2.83 -7.80 10.44
N GLN A 150 -1.92 -6.82 10.50
CA GLN A 150 -2.06 -5.65 11.38
C GLN A 150 -3.29 -4.80 11.01
N LEU A 151 -3.55 -4.60 9.72
CA LEU A 151 -4.73 -3.90 9.22
C LEU A 151 -6.02 -4.60 9.68
N VAL A 152 -6.11 -5.91 9.48
CA VAL A 152 -7.29 -6.70 9.88
C VAL A 152 -7.49 -6.65 11.39
N ALA A 153 -6.41 -6.81 12.16
CA ALA A 153 -6.47 -6.72 13.62
C ALA A 153 -6.96 -5.33 14.08
N TYR A 154 -6.41 -4.26 13.49
CA TYR A 154 -6.81 -2.87 13.78
C TYR A 154 -8.29 -2.63 13.48
N ILE A 155 -8.77 -3.06 12.31
CA ILE A 155 -10.19 -2.94 11.94
C ILE A 155 -11.05 -3.66 12.97
N LYS A 156 -10.74 -4.91 13.32
CA LYS A 156 -11.56 -5.70 14.25
C LYS A 156 -11.56 -5.15 15.68
N SER A 157 -10.54 -4.40 16.10
CA SER A 157 -10.45 -3.87 17.46
C SER A 157 -10.98 -2.44 17.61
N GLU A 158 -10.87 -1.60 16.58
CA GLU A 158 -11.07 -0.14 16.72
C GLU A 158 -11.92 0.53 15.63
N MET A 159 -12.44 -0.21 14.65
CA MET A 159 -13.30 0.32 13.57
C MET A 159 -14.64 -0.39 13.48
#